data_AF-A0A4R0PXF6-F1
#
_entry.id   AF-A0A4R0PXF6-F1
#
_cell.length_a   1.000
_cell.length_b   1.000
_cell.length_c   1.000
_cell.angle_alpha   90.00
_cell.angle_beta   90.00
_cell.angle_gamma   90.00
#
_symmetry.space_group_name_H-M   'P 1'
#
loop_
_entity.id
_entity.type
_entity.pdbx_description
1 polymer ?
#
loop_
_entity_poly.entity_id
_entity_poly.type
_entity_poly.pdbx_seq_one_letter_code
_entity_poly.pdbx_strand_id
1 'polypeptide(L)'
;MINNARNLKKRLLGLFPAKTLKENFNEDGNISDVIEILSGNLTDQAVYNFVRNHHTITRQHIYFYNLLRNFNPLSMIDFPFEIFSQSANAGTYEYLILPEISYRVVLSNPLEQEEVKFLQPVMIQIKNQILTLHFTKLEKNVAPYFDTERIATKVSQTNSEQEILNTISEFFINAFGLQKLDINRGVKFLWDTDSIDSTKVQWRRDSSVATDTMDENLLFKANYRVDYDVLILKPLVKTFFKYIKDDEYFCTSFDVDPANGQLNIPRFPKNVNQVKNVITEILANN
;
A
#
# COMPACT_ATOMS: atom_id res chain seq x y z
N MET A 1 21.46 -5.42 19.95
CA MET A 1 20.07 -5.92 20.00
C MET A 1 19.33 -5.51 18.73
N ILE A 2 18.81 -6.49 17.99
CA ILE A 2 18.24 -6.30 16.65
C ILE A 2 16.96 -5.46 16.63
N ASN A 3 16.18 -5.44 17.71
CA ASN A 3 14.88 -4.75 17.80
C ASN A 3 14.85 -3.55 18.76
N ASN A 4 15.98 -2.85 18.95
CA ASN A 4 15.94 -1.59 19.70
C ASN A 4 15.19 -0.49 18.92
N ALA A 5 14.78 0.58 19.62
CA ALA A 5 14.01 1.68 19.02
C ALA A 5 14.71 2.31 17.81
N ARG A 6 16.04 2.46 17.86
CA ARG A 6 16.84 3.00 16.75
C ARG A 6 16.72 2.12 15.50
N ASN A 7 16.82 0.80 15.63
CA ASN A 7 16.72 -0.12 14.50
C ASN A 7 15.30 -0.17 13.92
N LEU A 8 14.26 -0.05 14.76
CA LEU A 8 12.88 0.09 14.28
C LEU A 8 12.70 1.37 13.45
N LYS A 9 13.26 2.50 13.90
CA LYS A 9 13.28 3.75 13.13
C LYS A 9 14.01 3.60 11.80
N LYS A 10 15.19 2.96 11.78
CA LYS A 10 15.94 2.73 10.53
C LYS A 10 15.09 1.97 9.51
N ARG A 11 14.45 0.88 9.95
CA ARG A 11 13.58 0.06 9.09
C ARG A 11 12.38 0.85 8.59
N LEU A 12 11.75 1.64 9.46
CA LEU A 12 10.62 2.51 9.12
C LEU A 12 11.02 3.55 8.06
N LEU A 13 12.15 4.24 8.24
CA LEU A 13 12.68 5.18 7.24
C LEU A 13 13.03 4.48 5.93
N GLY A 14 13.56 3.25 5.99
CA GLY A 14 13.88 2.42 4.81
C GLY A 14 12.68 2.07 3.93
N LEU A 15 11.44 2.32 4.36
CA LEU A 15 10.24 2.12 3.54
C LEU A 15 10.02 3.24 2.50
N PHE A 16 10.75 4.35 2.60
CA PHE A 16 10.57 5.54 1.78
C PHE A 16 11.61 5.65 0.66
N PRO A 17 11.29 6.32 -0.45
CA PRO A 17 12.26 6.60 -1.51
C PRO A 17 13.47 7.38 -0.98
N ALA A 18 14.67 6.95 -1.37
CA ALA A 18 15.91 7.60 -0.96
C ALA A 18 15.93 9.11 -1.29
N LYS A 19 15.41 9.48 -2.47
CA LYS A 19 15.31 10.87 -2.91
C LYS A 19 14.52 11.73 -1.91
N THR A 20 13.35 11.25 -1.47
CA THR A 20 12.49 12.00 -0.56
C THR A 20 13.11 12.15 0.82
N LEU A 21 13.76 11.12 1.36
CA LEU A 21 14.45 11.21 2.65
C LEU A 21 15.54 12.30 2.61
N LYS A 22 16.37 12.27 1.56
CA LYS A 22 17.44 13.24 1.36
C LYS A 22 16.92 14.67 1.24
N GLU A 23 15.92 14.88 0.37
CA GLU A 23 15.33 16.20 0.13
C GLU A 23 14.60 16.75 1.37
N ASN A 24 13.85 15.92 2.10
CA ASN A 24 13.10 16.38 3.25
C ASN A 24 14.00 16.77 4.44
N PHE A 25 15.12 16.07 4.63
CA PHE A 25 16.03 16.30 5.75
C PHE A 25 17.32 17.06 5.37
N ASN A 26 17.46 17.46 4.10
CA ASN A 26 18.67 18.09 3.55
C ASN A 26 19.94 17.27 3.81
N GLU A 27 19.85 15.96 3.59
CA GLU A 27 20.96 15.02 3.77
C GLU A 27 21.48 14.52 2.42
N ASP A 28 22.80 14.40 2.30
CA ASP A 28 23.49 13.89 1.11
C ASP A 28 24.19 12.55 1.40
N GLY A 29 24.64 11.85 0.35
CA GLY A 29 25.43 10.62 0.49
C GLY A 29 24.66 9.32 0.19
N ASN A 30 25.15 8.18 0.68
CA ASN A 30 24.48 6.89 0.48
C ASN A 30 23.22 6.81 1.34
N ILE A 31 22.16 6.15 0.85
CA ILE A 31 20.91 6.02 1.59
C ILE A 31 21.08 5.31 2.94
N SER A 32 21.98 4.33 3.04
CA SER A 32 22.25 3.63 4.29
C SER A 32 22.82 4.58 5.35
N ASP A 33 23.73 5.47 4.96
CA ASP A 33 24.34 6.46 5.86
C ASP A 33 23.33 7.52 6.28
N VAL A 34 22.50 8.00 5.34
CA VAL A 34 21.42 8.94 5.63
C VAL A 34 20.46 8.35 6.65
N ILE A 35 19.98 7.11 6.45
CA ILE A 35 19.08 6.43 7.40
C ILE A 35 19.77 6.25 8.76
N GLU A 36 21.06 5.94 8.79
CA GLU A 36 21.84 5.81 10.01
C GLU A 36 21.84 7.11 10.82
N ILE A 37 22.18 8.23 10.17
CA ILE A 37 22.21 9.58 10.74
C ILE A 37 20.82 9.96 11.27
N LEU A 38 19.80 9.85 10.42
CA LEU A 38 18.42 10.23 10.77
C LEU A 38 17.89 9.40 11.95
N SER A 39 18.20 8.10 12.00
CA SER A 39 17.75 7.24 13.10
C SER A 39 18.36 7.59 14.45
N GLY A 40 19.56 8.19 14.46
CA GLY A 40 20.26 8.62 15.67
C GLY A 40 19.87 10.03 16.13
N ASN A 41 19.55 10.91 15.18
CA ASN A 41 19.37 12.34 15.45
C ASN A 41 17.90 12.77 15.55
N LEU A 42 16.96 12.05 14.91
CA LEU A 42 15.55 12.41 14.92
C LEU A 42 14.80 11.85 16.15
N THR A 43 13.95 12.71 16.71
CA THR A 43 12.95 12.29 17.70
C THR A 43 11.89 11.39 17.05
N ASP A 44 11.25 10.55 17.85
CA ASP A 44 10.17 9.67 17.39
C ASP A 44 9.05 10.47 16.72
N GLN A 45 8.66 11.60 17.33
CA GLN A 45 7.65 12.49 16.79
C GLN A 45 8.04 13.06 15.41
N ALA A 46 9.30 13.43 15.21
CA ALA A 46 9.78 13.94 13.92
C ALA A 46 9.66 12.85 12.84
N VAL A 47 10.01 11.60 13.16
CA VAL A 47 9.85 10.45 12.26
C VAL A 47 8.37 10.20 11.96
N TYR A 48 7.49 10.22 12.97
CA TYR A 48 6.06 9.97 12.76
C TYR A 48 5.38 11.07 11.93
N ASN A 49 5.77 12.33 12.13
CA ASN A 49 5.32 13.43 11.30
C ASN A 49 5.77 13.27 9.84
N PHE A 50 7.04 12.86 9.63
CA PHE A 50 7.53 12.54 8.29
C PHE A 50 6.73 11.42 7.63
N VAL A 51 6.51 10.31 8.34
CA VAL A 51 5.72 9.16 7.87
C VAL A 51 4.31 9.59 7.47
N ARG A 52 3.61 10.36 8.32
CA ARG A 52 2.28 10.87 8.03
C ARG A 52 2.25 11.66 6.72
N ASN A 53 3.18 12.59 6.55
CA ASN A 53 3.20 13.51 5.41
C ASN A 53 3.65 12.85 4.09
N HIS A 54 4.33 11.71 4.17
CA HIS A 54 4.93 11.05 3.01
C HIS A 54 4.45 9.60 2.81
N HIS A 55 3.46 9.11 3.55
CA HIS A 55 3.02 7.71 3.39
C HIS A 55 2.55 7.42 1.95
N THR A 56 2.01 8.41 1.24
CA THR A 56 1.51 8.24 -0.14
C THR A 56 2.60 8.00 -1.18
N ILE A 57 3.87 8.23 -0.87
CA ILE A 57 5.01 7.95 -1.78
C ILE A 57 5.69 6.61 -1.51
N THR A 58 5.14 5.79 -0.62
CA THR A 58 5.63 4.41 -0.44
C THR A 58 4.99 3.47 -1.47
N ARG A 59 5.56 2.27 -1.63
CA ARG A 59 4.86 1.17 -2.31
C ARG A 59 3.69 0.73 -1.43
N GLN A 60 2.50 0.54 -1.97
CA GLN A 60 1.29 0.38 -1.16
C GLN A 60 0.36 -0.74 -1.63
N HIS A 61 -0.31 -1.39 -0.68
CA HIS A 61 -1.61 -2.03 -0.91
C HIS A 61 -2.71 -1.12 -0.38
N ILE A 62 -3.78 -0.95 -1.15
CA ILE A 62 -4.87 -0.04 -0.86
C ILE A 62 -6.17 -0.81 -0.95
N TYR A 63 -7.02 -0.67 0.07
CA TYR A 63 -8.29 -1.37 0.19
C TYR A 63 -9.44 -0.38 0.33
N PHE A 64 -10.50 -0.58 -0.44
CA PHE A 64 -11.69 0.27 -0.45
C PHE A 64 -12.91 -0.48 0.09
N TYR A 65 -13.63 0.19 0.97
CA TYR A 65 -14.87 -0.31 1.55
C TYR A 65 -15.93 0.78 1.63
N ASN A 66 -17.19 0.38 1.51
CA ASN A 66 -18.33 1.17 1.91
C ASN A 66 -18.66 0.89 3.37
N LEU A 67 -18.87 1.98 4.12
CA LEU A 67 -19.50 1.96 5.43
C LEU A 67 -21.02 1.95 5.23
N LEU A 68 -21.71 1.03 5.91
CA LEU A 68 -23.17 0.91 5.82
C LEU A 68 -23.91 1.86 6.78
N ARG A 69 -23.16 2.52 7.66
CA ARG A 69 -23.64 3.52 8.63
C ARG A 69 -22.68 4.70 8.63
N ASN A 70 -23.19 5.87 9.01
CA ASN A 70 -22.40 7.09 9.11
C ASN A 70 -21.24 6.92 10.09
N PHE A 71 -20.05 7.31 9.68
CA PHE A 71 -18.88 7.31 10.53
C PHE A 71 -19.00 8.35 11.64
N ASN A 72 -18.59 7.97 12.85
CA ASN A 72 -18.46 8.87 13.99
C ASN A 72 -17.02 8.78 14.53
N PRO A 73 -16.24 9.88 14.56
CA PRO A 73 -14.88 9.89 15.10
C PRO A 73 -14.77 9.39 16.55
N LEU A 74 -15.82 9.58 17.36
CA LEU A 74 -15.83 9.10 18.75
C LEU A 74 -15.77 7.58 18.86
N SER A 75 -16.17 6.85 17.82
CA SER A 75 -16.07 5.39 17.82
C SER A 75 -14.62 4.90 17.76
N MET A 76 -13.66 5.74 17.38
CA MET A 76 -12.24 5.38 17.33
C MET A 76 -11.59 5.24 18.72
N ILE A 77 -12.32 5.52 19.81
CA ILE A 77 -11.83 5.34 21.19
C ILE A 77 -11.49 3.86 21.47
N ASP A 78 -12.31 2.93 20.97
CA ASP A 78 -12.12 1.49 21.14
C ASP A 78 -11.37 0.85 19.95
N PHE A 79 -10.63 1.66 19.18
CA PHE A 79 -9.90 1.16 18.03
C PHE A 79 -8.76 0.22 18.49
N PRO A 80 -8.57 -0.96 17.87
CA PRO A 80 -7.66 -1.99 18.37
C PRO A 80 -6.17 -1.67 18.21
N PHE A 81 -5.82 -0.50 17.67
CA PHE A 81 -4.44 -0.06 17.47
C PHE A 81 -4.23 1.33 18.03
N GLU A 82 -3.01 1.61 18.50
CA GLU A 82 -2.61 2.95 18.89
C GLU A 82 -2.64 3.90 17.68
N ILE A 83 -3.33 5.02 17.86
CA ILE A 83 -3.43 6.10 16.86
C ILE A 83 -2.31 7.09 17.12
N PHE A 84 -1.30 7.10 16.26
CA PHE A 84 -0.12 7.98 16.38
C PHE A 84 -0.39 9.39 15.88
N SER A 85 -1.32 9.55 14.94
CA SER A 85 -1.73 10.85 14.42
C SER A 85 -3.14 10.80 13.88
N GLN A 86 -3.86 11.91 14.02
CA GLN A 86 -5.19 12.10 13.45
C GLN A 86 -5.32 13.47 12.77
N SER A 87 -6.07 13.53 11.67
CA SER A 87 -6.53 14.77 11.03
C SER A 87 -8.01 14.68 10.69
N ALA A 88 -8.68 15.84 10.70
CA ALA A 88 -9.96 16.01 10.04
C ALA A 88 -9.87 17.26 9.14
N ASN A 89 -10.08 17.10 7.84
CA ASN A 89 -10.09 18.21 6.88
C ASN A 89 -11.16 18.00 5.81
N ALA A 90 -12.00 19.00 5.57
CA ALA A 90 -13.01 19.01 4.50
C ALA A 90 -13.86 17.72 4.43
N GLY A 91 -14.33 17.23 5.58
CA GLY A 91 -15.13 16.00 5.67
C GLY A 91 -14.35 14.69 5.45
N THR A 92 -13.01 14.76 5.42
CA THR A 92 -12.12 13.60 5.41
C THR A 92 -11.48 13.44 6.79
N TYR A 93 -11.59 12.25 7.35
CA TYR A 93 -10.89 11.85 8.57
C TYR A 93 -9.72 10.95 8.20
N GLU A 94 -8.57 11.17 8.82
CA GLU A 94 -7.34 10.42 8.57
C GLU A 94 -6.73 10.00 9.91
N TYR A 95 -6.34 8.74 10.01
CA TYR A 95 -5.68 8.17 11.19
C TYR A 95 -4.45 7.38 10.74
N LEU A 96 -3.30 7.69 11.33
CA LEU A 96 -2.07 6.92 11.14
C LEU A 96 -1.89 5.97 12.30
N ILE A 97 -1.71 4.68 11.98
CA ILE A 97 -1.27 3.66 12.93
C ILE A 97 0.05 3.03 12.46
N LEU A 98 0.80 2.48 13.40
CA LEU A 98 2.09 1.82 13.18
C LEU A 98 2.12 0.41 13.82
N PRO A 99 1.25 -0.52 13.42
CA PRO A 99 1.29 -1.89 13.92
C PRO A 99 2.66 -2.54 13.73
N GLU A 100 3.05 -3.36 14.71
CA GLU A 100 4.30 -4.10 14.69
C GLU A 100 4.12 -5.44 13.97
N ILE A 101 4.95 -5.67 12.96
CA ILE A 101 5.08 -6.94 12.24
C ILE A 101 6.38 -7.62 12.66
N SER A 102 6.29 -8.90 13.00
CA SER A 102 7.43 -9.71 13.41
C SER A 102 7.76 -10.78 12.37
N TYR A 103 9.03 -10.88 12.01
CA TYR A 103 9.60 -12.00 11.26
C TYR A 103 10.46 -12.84 12.19
N ARG A 104 10.02 -14.07 12.46
CA ARG A 104 10.82 -15.07 13.17
C ARG A 104 11.70 -15.79 12.18
N VAL A 105 13.00 -15.79 12.45
CA VAL A 105 14.03 -16.31 11.56
C VAL A 105 14.85 -17.35 12.29
N VAL A 106 14.98 -18.54 11.68
CA VAL A 106 15.90 -19.58 12.17
C VAL A 106 17.21 -19.45 11.40
N LEU A 107 18.27 -19.05 12.10
CA LEU A 107 19.61 -18.87 11.55
C LEU A 107 20.42 -20.16 11.73
N SER A 108 21.26 -20.49 10.76
CA SER A 108 22.29 -21.52 10.92
C SER A 108 23.59 -20.93 11.46
N ASN A 109 24.42 -21.80 12.06
CA ASN A 109 25.78 -21.50 12.53
C ASN A 109 25.92 -20.32 13.52
N PRO A 110 25.55 -20.50 14.81
CA PRO A 110 24.85 -21.65 15.41
C PRO A 110 23.35 -21.63 15.08
N LEU A 111 22.68 -22.77 15.30
CA LEU A 111 21.23 -22.85 15.14
C LEU A 111 20.55 -21.99 16.22
N GLU A 112 19.95 -20.88 15.83
CA GLU A 112 19.31 -19.93 16.74
C GLU A 112 18.04 -19.37 16.11
N GLN A 113 17.06 -19.07 16.96
CA GLN A 113 15.85 -18.37 16.55
C GLN A 113 15.96 -16.90 16.96
N GLU A 114 15.92 -16.03 15.97
CA GLU A 114 15.91 -14.58 16.13
C GLU A 114 14.58 -14.00 15.65
N GLU A 115 14.29 -12.78 16.07
CA GLU A 115 13.11 -12.04 15.63
C GLU A 115 13.52 -10.68 15.06
N VAL A 116 12.95 -10.30 13.92
CA VAL A 116 13.10 -8.97 13.34
C VAL A 116 11.73 -8.30 13.29
N LYS A 117 11.63 -7.17 13.99
CA LYS A 117 10.41 -6.38 14.09
C LYS A 117 10.42 -5.19 13.13
N PHE A 118 9.25 -4.85 12.61
CA PHE A 118 9.02 -3.72 11.72
C PHE A 118 7.78 -2.96 12.17
N LEU A 119 7.81 -1.63 12.06
CA LEU A 119 6.61 -0.80 12.15
C LEU A 119 6.05 -0.66 10.73
N GLN A 120 4.80 -1.04 10.52
CA GLN A 120 4.13 -0.89 9.22
C GLN A 120 3.22 0.35 9.24
N PRO A 121 3.49 1.39 8.45
CA PRO A 121 2.55 2.50 8.28
C PRO A 121 1.25 2.04 7.64
N VAL A 122 0.15 2.28 8.35
CA VAL A 122 -1.21 2.13 7.83
C VAL A 122 -1.95 3.45 7.98
N MET A 123 -2.34 4.05 6.85
CA MET A 123 -3.22 5.23 6.85
C MET A 123 -4.66 4.78 6.65
N ILE A 124 -5.51 5.17 7.59
CA ILE A 124 -6.94 4.93 7.58
C ILE A 124 -7.61 6.24 7.19
N GLN A 125 -8.19 6.29 6.00
CA GLN A 125 -8.87 7.48 5.49
C GLN A 125 -10.36 7.19 5.35
N ILE A 126 -11.19 8.08 5.90
CA ILE A 126 -12.64 8.00 5.79
C ILE A 126 -13.13 9.30 5.17
N LYS A 127 -13.76 9.21 4.01
CA LYS A 127 -14.37 10.35 3.34
C LYS A 127 -15.77 9.96 2.88
N ASN A 128 -16.77 10.75 3.26
CA ASN A 128 -18.18 10.41 3.08
C ASN A 128 -18.49 9.06 3.78
N GLN A 129 -18.84 8.03 3.01
CA GLN A 129 -19.07 6.66 3.50
C GLN A 129 -18.04 5.67 2.94
N ILE A 130 -16.92 6.15 2.41
CA ILE A 130 -15.85 5.31 1.87
C ILE A 130 -14.70 5.27 2.87
N LEU A 131 -14.37 4.05 3.32
CA LEU A 131 -13.16 3.74 4.06
C LEU A 131 -12.09 3.31 3.06
N THR A 132 -10.94 3.98 3.10
CA THR A 132 -9.73 3.63 2.33
C THR A 132 -8.61 3.30 3.30
N LEU A 133 -8.05 2.10 3.18
CA LEU A 133 -6.91 1.66 4.00
C LEU A 133 -5.66 1.61 3.13
N HIS A 134 -4.63 2.39 3.46
CA HIS A 134 -3.35 2.38 2.78
C HIS A 134 -2.32 1.65 3.63
N PHE A 135 -1.88 0.49 3.19
CA PHE A 135 -0.81 -0.27 3.81
C PHE A 135 0.49 -0.01 3.06
N THR A 136 1.50 0.51 3.76
CA THR A 136 2.86 0.55 3.21
C THR A 136 3.42 -0.87 3.11
N LYS A 137 3.92 -1.24 1.93
CA LYS A 137 4.50 -2.56 1.69
C LYS A 137 5.82 -2.72 2.44
N LEU A 138 5.89 -3.74 3.29
CA LEU A 138 7.15 -4.18 3.89
C LEU A 138 7.96 -5.04 2.92
N GLU A 139 9.27 -4.89 2.96
CA GLU A 139 10.17 -5.80 2.26
C GLU A 139 10.23 -7.14 2.99
N LYS A 140 10.07 -8.24 2.24
CA LYS A 140 10.12 -9.59 2.79
C LYS A 140 11.54 -10.11 3.01
N ASN A 141 12.55 -9.40 2.52
CA ASN A 141 13.94 -9.83 2.63
C ASN A 141 14.52 -9.44 4.00
N VAL A 142 14.56 -10.40 4.91
CA VAL A 142 15.10 -10.22 6.26
C VAL A 142 16.56 -10.64 6.40
N ALA A 143 17.14 -11.27 5.37
CA ALA A 143 18.54 -11.71 5.39
C ALA A 143 19.55 -10.56 5.65
N PRO A 144 19.37 -9.33 5.12
CA PRO A 144 20.31 -8.23 5.34
C PRO A 144 20.43 -7.75 6.79
N TYR A 145 19.54 -8.19 7.71
CA TYR A 145 19.60 -7.82 9.12
C TYR A 145 20.45 -8.76 9.99
N PHE A 146 21.03 -9.79 9.38
CA PHE A 146 21.87 -10.78 10.04
C PHE A 146 23.26 -10.81 9.41
N ASP A 147 24.24 -11.30 10.16
CA ASP A 147 25.61 -11.43 9.67
C ASP A 147 25.67 -12.32 8.43
N THR A 148 26.53 -11.98 7.47
CA THR A 148 26.64 -12.69 6.17
C THR A 148 26.98 -14.17 6.30
N GLU A 149 27.56 -14.58 7.42
CA GLU A 149 27.90 -15.97 7.73
C GLU A 149 26.71 -16.78 8.28
N ARG A 150 25.62 -16.11 8.68
CA ARG A 150 24.42 -16.70 9.29
C ARG A 150 23.31 -16.82 8.25
N ILE A 151 23.04 -18.03 7.79
CA ILE A 151 22.04 -18.26 6.73
C ILE A 151 20.66 -18.38 7.37
N ALA A 152 19.70 -17.57 6.91
CA ALA A 152 18.29 -17.73 7.26
C ALA A 152 17.72 -19.00 6.60
N THR A 153 17.48 -20.03 7.41
CA THR A 153 16.99 -21.34 6.95
C THR A 153 15.47 -21.43 6.93
N LYS A 154 14.80 -20.68 7.82
CA LYS A 154 13.33 -20.60 7.88
C LYS A 154 12.91 -19.20 8.30
N VAL A 155 11.90 -18.66 7.62
CA VAL A 155 11.29 -17.36 7.95
C VAL A 155 9.79 -17.56 8.09
N SER A 156 9.23 -17.13 9.21
CA SER A 156 7.78 -17.09 9.43
C SER A 156 7.36 -15.69 9.90
N GLN A 157 6.19 -15.24 9.48
CA GLN A 157 5.65 -13.93 9.84
C GLN A 157 4.54 -14.09 10.89
N THR A 158 4.49 -13.17 11.85
CA THR A 158 3.38 -12.99 12.79
C THR A 158 2.92 -11.54 12.76
N ASN A 159 1.64 -11.28 13.03
CA ASN A 159 0.99 -9.99 12.82
C ASN A 159 1.10 -9.59 11.34
N SER A 160 0.71 -10.49 10.44
CA SER A 160 0.79 -10.23 9.01
C SER A 160 -0.14 -9.07 8.61
N GLU A 161 0.10 -8.47 7.45
CA GLU A 161 -0.77 -7.44 6.90
C GLU A 161 -2.24 -7.91 6.83
N GLN A 162 -2.47 -9.19 6.51
CA GLN A 162 -3.81 -9.76 6.46
C GLN A 162 -4.46 -9.84 7.85
N GLU A 163 -3.69 -10.16 8.89
CA GLU A 163 -4.18 -10.17 10.28
C GLU A 163 -4.56 -8.75 10.72
N ILE A 164 -3.71 -7.77 10.44
CA ILE A 164 -4.00 -6.36 10.72
C ILE A 164 -5.25 -5.91 9.97
N LEU A 165 -5.34 -6.20 8.66
CA LEU A 165 -6.50 -5.88 7.84
C LEU A 165 -7.78 -6.51 8.40
N ASN A 166 -7.73 -7.76 8.84
CA ASN A 166 -8.88 -8.45 9.44
C ASN A 166 -9.29 -7.78 10.75
N THR A 167 -8.35 -7.47 11.63
CA THR A 167 -8.64 -6.78 12.91
C THR A 167 -9.27 -5.40 12.67
N ILE A 168 -8.74 -4.61 11.74
CA ILE A 168 -9.34 -3.32 11.35
C ILE A 168 -10.75 -3.55 10.77
N SER A 169 -10.89 -4.53 9.86
CA SER A 169 -12.17 -4.82 9.21
C SER A 169 -13.23 -5.25 10.22
N GLU A 170 -12.90 -6.12 11.17
CA GLU A 170 -13.80 -6.58 12.23
C GLU A 170 -14.29 -5.42 13.10
N PHE A 171 -13.40 -4.50 13.48
CA PHE A 171 -13.79 -3.28 14.18
C PHE A 171 -14.83 -2.47 13.38
N PHE A 172 -14.58 -2.21 12.09
CA PHE A 172 -15.51 -1.45 11.25
C PHE A 172 -16.80 -2.20 10.92
N ILE A 173 -16.76 -3.53 10.77
CA ILE A 173 -17.94 -4.38 10.61
C ILE A 173 -18.86 -4.21 11.81
N ASN A 174 -18.32 -4.33 13.01
CA ASN A 174 -19.10 -4.26 14.26
C ASN A 174 -19.65 -2.86 14.52
N ALA A 175 -18.85 -1.81 14.27
CA ALA A 175 -19.25 -0.44 14.56
C ALA A 175 -20.17 0.18 13.49
N PHE A 176 -19.90 -0.08 12.20
CA PHE A 176 -20.51 0.67 11.09
C PHE A 176 -21.15 -0.21 10.01
N GLY A 177 -20.88 -1.52 10.02
CA GLY A 177 -21.10 -2.37 8.86
C GLY A 177 -20.12 -2.04 7.75
N LEU A 178 -19.52 -3.06 7.17
CA LEU A 178 -18.46 -2.91 6.18
C LEU A 178 -18.75 -3.80 4.97
N GLN A 179 -18.66 -3.22 3.78
CA GLN A 179 -18.77 -3.96 2.52
C GLN A 179 -17.61 -3.56 1.61
N LYS A 180 -16.98 -4.52 0.93
CA LYS A 180 -15.99 -4.22 -0.10
C LYS A 180 -16.60 -3.30 -1.16
N LEU A 181 -15.89 -2.25 -1.56
CA LEU A 181 -16.33 -1.36 -2.63
C LEU A 181 -15.88 -1.94 -3.97
N ASP A 182 -16.82 -2.32 -4.84
CA ASP A 182 -16.51 -2.64 -6.23
C ASP A 182 -16.11 -1.36 -6.97
N ILE A 183 -14.86 -1.32 -7.46
CA ILE A 183 -14.30 -0.17 -8.20
C ILE A 183 -14.25 -0.39 -9.73
N ASN A 184 -14.97 -1.39 -10.25
CA ASN A 184 -14.98 -1.72 -11.69
C ASN A 184 -15.38 -0.54 -12.56
N ARG A 185 -16.41 0.22 -12.19
CA ARG A 185 -16.94 1.30 -13.04
C ARG A 185 -15.88 2.39 -13.23
N GLY A 186 -15.24 2.81 -12.14
CA GLY A 186 -14.17 3.81 -12.17
C GLY A 186 -12.95 3.35 -12.97
N VAL A 187 -12.48 2.12 -12.74
CA VAL A 187 -11.32 1.57 -13.48
C VAL A 187 -11.61 1.45 -14.97
N LYS A 188 -12.80 0.94 -15.34
CA LYS A 188 -13.20 0.80 -16.74
C LYS A 188 -13.35 2.15 -17.43
N PHE A 189 -13.84 3.18 -16.73
CA PHE A 189 -13.92 4.53 -17.26
C PHE A 189 -12.52 5.06 -17.65
N LEU A 190 -11.51 4.86 -16.79
CA LEU A 190 -10.14 5.27 -17.10
C LEU A 190 -9.55 4.51 -18.30
N TRP A 191 -9.90 3.23 -18.44
CA TRP A 191 -9.47 2.43 -19.59
C TRP A 191 -10.18 2.86 -20.87
N ASP A 192 -11.47 3.17 -20.80
CA ASP A 192 -12.27 3.56 -21.96
C ASP A 192 -11.86 4.93 -22.51
N THR A 193 -11.52 5.86 -21.63
CA THR A 193 -11.05 7.22 -21.95
C THR A 193 -9.56 7.31 -22.34
N ASP A 194 -8.90 6.17 -22.56
CA ASP A 194 -7.49 6.08 -22.95
C ASP A 194 -6.53 6.77 -21.95
N SER A 195 -6.90 6.80 -20.67
CA SER A 195 -6.00 7.24 -19.59
C SER A 195 -5.01 6.13 -19.22
N ILE A 196 -5.48 4.89 -19.20
CA ILE A 196 -4.71 3.69 -18.88
C ILE A 196 -4.91 2.60 -19.93
N ASP A 197 -3.95 1.69 -20.05
CA ASP A 197 -4.10 0.43 -20.79
C ASP A 197 -3.36 -0.70 -20.06
N SER A 198 -3.70 -1.94 -20.38
CA SER A 198 -3.26 -3.11 -19.65
C SER A 198 -2.14 -3.86 -20.37
N THR A 199 -1.10 -4.27 -19.64
CA THR A 199 -0.15 -5.30 -20.13
C THR A 199 -0.51 -6.69 -19.60
N LYS A 200 -1.44 -6.79 -18.65
CA LYS A 200 -1.94 -8.06 -18.14
C LYS A 200 -3.35 -7.87 -17.63
N VAL A 201 -4.31 -8.55 -18.25
CA VAL A 201 -5.73 -8.47 -17.88
C VAL A 201 -6.28 -9.82 -17.50
N GLN A 202 -7.08 -9.83 -16.43
CA GLN A 202 -7.78 -11.02 -15.97
C GLN A 202 -9.26 -10.70 -15.80
N TRP A 203 -10.14 -11.55 -16.35
CA TRP A 203 -11.58 -11.34 -16.28
C TRP A 203 -12.35 -12.66 -16.13
N ARG A 204 -13.57 -12.57 -15.58
CA ARG A 204 -14.44 -13.75 -15.40
C ARG A 204 -15.15 -14.12 -16.69
N ARG A 205 -15.14 -15.41 -17.02
CA ARG A 205 -16.04 -16.08 -17.98
C ARG A 205 -17.08 -16.89 -17.19
N ASP A 206 -18.10 -17.40 -17.87
CA ASP A 206 -19.27 -18.05 -17.25
C ASP A 206 -18.89 -19.20 -16.30
N SER A 207 -17.80 -19.92 -16.61
CA SER A 207 -17.33 -21.08 -15.84
C SER A 207 -15.85 -21.02 -15.45
N SER A 208 -15.13 -19.95 -15.79
CA SER A 208 -13.68 -19.88 -15.66
C SER A 208 -13.15 -18.45 -15.54
N VAL A 209 -11.85 -18.30 -15.33
CA VAL A 209 -11.16 -17.02 -15.37
C VAL A 209 -10.17 -17.03 -16.52
N ALA A 210 -10.25 -16.03 -17.39
CA ALA A 210 -9.29 -15.86 -18.48
C ALA A 210 -8.23 -14.84 -18.10
N THR A 211 -7.00 -15.06 -18.57
CA THR A 211 -5.87 -14.16 -18.36
C THR A 211 -5.14 -14.00 -19.68
N ASP A 212 -4.88 -12.76 -20.07
CA ASP A 212 -3.95 -12.45 -21.16
C ASP A 212 -2.82 -11.58 -20.62
N THR A 213 -1.61 -11.86 -21.11
CA THR A 213 -0.38 -11.13 -20.75
C THR A 213 0.31 -10.71 -22.04
N MET A 214 0.55 -9.41 -22.15
CA MET A 214 1.24 -8.76 -23.26
C MET A 214 2.73 -8.63 -22.94
N ASP A 215 3.55 -8.57 -23.99
CA ASP A 215 4.94 -8.10 -23.85
C ASP A 215 4.97 -6.67 -23.29
N GLU A 216 6.06 -6.29 -22.62
CA GLU A 216 6.12 -5.03 -21.85
C GLU A 216 5.86 -3.76 -22.68
N ASN A 217 6.09 -3.82 -24.00
CA ASN A 217 5.93 -2.74 -24.97
C ASN A 217 4.58 -2.77 -25.71
N LEU A 218 3.74 -3.77 -25.46
CA LEU A 218 2.42 -3.90 -26.07
C LEU A 218 1.34 -3.68 -25.02
N LEU A 219 0.23 -3.09 -25.46
CA LEU A 219 -0.93 -2.77 -24.62
C LEU A 219 -2.17 -3.46 -25.17
N PHE A 220 -3.01 -3.99 -24.29
CA PHE A 220 -4.10 -4.89 -24.65
C PHE A 220 -5.14 -4.20 -25.54
N LYS A 221 -5.70 -3.05 -25.14
CA LYS A 221 -6.74 -2.36 -25.94
C LYS A 221 -6.18 -1.85 -27.27
N ALA A 222 -4.93 -1.38 -27.27
CA ALA A 222 -4.25 -0.91 -28.48
C ALA A 222 -4.05 -2.03 -29.53
N ASN A 223 -3.79 -3.27 -29.11
CA ASN A 223 -3.48 -4.38 -30.03
C ASN A 223 -4.67 -5.32 -30.28
N TYR A 224 -5.59 -5.46 -29.33
CA TYR A 224 -6.71 -6.40 -29.36
C TYR A 224 -8.05 -5.67 -29.17
N ARG A 225 -8.36 -4.73 -30.06
CA ARG A 225 -9.55 -3.88 -29.92
C ARG A 225 -10.87 -4.65 -29.88
N VAL A 226 -11.02 -5.68 -30.72
CA VAL A 226 -12.22 -6.52 -30.76
C VAL A 226 -12.41 -7.29 -29.45
N ASP A 227 -11.32 -7.86 -28.91
CA ASP A 227 -11.38 -8.58 -27.64
C ASP A 227 -11.63 -7.64 -26.46
N TYR A 228 -11.10 -6.41 -26.51
CA TYR A 228 -11.40 -5.36 -25.54
C TYR A 228 -12.89 -5.05 -25.49
N ASP A 229 -13.56 -4.86 -26.64
CA ASP A 229 -14.98 -4.52 -26.70
C ASP A 229 -15.86 -5.62 -26.04
N VAL A 230 -15.42 -6.88 -26.12
CA VAL A 230 -16.09 -8.01 -25.43
C VAL A 230 -15.74 -8.05 -23.95
N LEU A 231 -14.48 -7.77 -23.61
CA LEU A 231 -13.94 -7.85 -22.25
C LEU A 231 -14.52 -6.77 -21.35
N ILE A 232 -14.68 -5.55 -21.84
CA ILE A 232 -15.12 -4.40 -21.03
C ILE A 232 -16.54 -4.59 -20.47
N LEU A 233 -17.34 -5.47 -21.07
CA LEU A 233 -18.66 -5.85 -20.60
C LEU A 233 -18.63 -6.79 -19.39
N LYS A 234 -17.49 -7.42 -19.10
CA LYS A 234 -17.33 -8.42 -18.03
C LYS A 234 -16.66 -7.81 -16.79
N PRO A 235 -16.96 -8.27 -15.57
CA PRO A 235 -16.25 -7.81 -14.38
C PRO A 235 -14.75 -8.10 -14.48
N LEU A 236 -13.94 -7.07 -14.29
CA LEU A 236 -12.49 -7.19 -14.19
C LEU A 236 -12.14 -7.85 -12.86
N VAL A 237 -11.07 -8.65 -12.89
CA VAL A 237 -10.41 -9.20 -11.70
C VAL A 237 -9.00 -8.59 -11.68
N LYS A 238 -7.99 -9.35 -11.27
CA LYS A 238 -6.63 -8.87 -11.07
C LYS A 238 -5.99 -8.44 -12.39
N THR A 239 -5.91 -7.14 -12.60
CA THR A 239 -5.44 -6.51 -13.84
C THR A 239 -4.32 -5.56 -13.52
N PHE A 240 -3.26 -5.57 -14.33
CA PHE A 240 -2.15 -4.62 -14.25
C PHE A 240 -2.33 -3.57 -15.35
N PHE A 241 -2.36 -2.31 -14.94
CA PHE A 241 -2.49 -1.15 -15.81
C PHE A 241 -1.23 -0.29 -15.80
N LYS A 242 -0.94 0.31 -16.95
CA LYS A 242 0.00 1.40 -17.13
C LYS A 242 -0.76 2.63 -17.59
N TYR A 243 -0.34 3.81 -17.14
CA TYR A 243 -0.80 5.05 -17.76
C TYR A 243 -0.16 5.18 -19.14
N ILE A 244 -0.96 5.55 -20.15
CA ILE A 244 -0.49 5.61 -21.56
C ILE A 244 0.48 6.77 -21.75
N LYS A 245 0.21 7.91 -21.11
CA LYS A 245 1.07 9.10 -21.13
C LYS A 245 1.91 9.12 -19.85
N ASP A 246 3.20 9.40 -20.00
CA ASP A 246 4.02 9.73 -18.83
C ASP A 246 3.54 11.10 -18.31
N ASP A 247 2.91 11.07 -17.14
CA ASP A 247 2.30 12.23 -16.51
C ASP A 247 2.85 12.34 -15.08
N GLU A 248 3.30 13.53 -14.69
CA GLU A 248 3.76 13.80 -13.33
C GLU A 248 2.63 13.68 -12.30
N TYR A 249 1.37 13.78 -12.72
CA TYR A 249 0.21 13.68 -11.85
C TYR A 249 -0.23 12.25 -11.52
N PHE A 250 0.23 11.23 -12.26
CA PHE A 250 -0.22 9.85 -12.08
C PHE A 250 0.92 8.85 -11.88
N CYS A 251 0.64 7.76 -11.19
CA CYS A 251 1.60 6.67 -11.02
C CYS A 251 1.91 6.04 -12.39
N THR A 252 3.13 5.53 -12.60
CA THR A 252 3.47 4.86 -13.87
C THR A 252 2.60 3.62 -14.14
N SER A 253 2.28 2.87 -13.09
CA SER A 253 1.52 1.62 -13.19
C SER A 253 0.90 1.23 -11.86
N PHE A 254 -0.15 0.42 -11.89
CA PHE A 254 -0.78 -0.17 -10.71
C PHE A 254 -1.41 -1.53 -11.04
N ASP A 255 -1.50 -2.42 -10.05
CA ASP A 255 -2.41 -3.57 -10.13
C ASP A 255 -3.72 -3.22 -9.45
N VAL A 256 -4.81 -3.78 -9.94
CA VAL A 256 -6.13 -3.60 -9.33
C VAL A 256 -6.89 -4.92 -9.36
N ASP A 257 -7.64 -5.21 -8.30
CA ASP A 257 -8.69 -6.23 -8.27
C ASP A 257 -10.02 -5.50 -7.97
N PRO A 258 -10.70 -5.00 -9.03
CA PRO A 258 -11.76 -4.02 -8.85
C PRO A 258 -12.95 -4.57 -8.08
N ALA A 259 -13.33 -5.83 -8.34
CA ALA A 259 -14.45 -6.49 -7.67
C ALA A 259 -14.24 -6.66 -6.15
N ASN A 260 -12.97 -6.69 -5.71
CA ASN A 260 -12.62 -6.78 -4.29
C ASN A 260 -12.24 -5.43 -3.67
N GLY A 261 -12.30 -4.33 -4.43
CA GLY A 261 -11.89 -3.00 -3.94
C GLY A 261 -10.42 -2.95 -3.56
N GLN A 262 -9.53 -3.57 -4.36
CA GLN A 262 -8.09 -3.59 -4.05
C GLN A 262 -7.30 -2.89 -5.15
N LEU A 263 -6.34 -2.07 -4.73
CA LEU A 263 -5.39 -1.38 -5.59
C LEU A 263 -3.98 -1.60 -5.03
N ASN A 264 -3.00 -1.82 -5.90
CA ASN A 264 -1.62 -2.01 -5.53
C ASN A 264 -0.73 -1.04 -6.32
N ILE A 265 0.12 -0.32 -5.61
CA ILE A 265 1.14 0.57 -6.17
C ILE A 265 2.50 -0.11 -5.98
N PRO A 266 3.02 -0.82 -7.01
CA PRO A 266 4.21 -1.66 -6.87
C PRO A 266 5.52 -0.87 -6.88
N ARG A 267 5.53 0.33 -7.45
CA ARG A 267 6.70 1.20 -7.57
C ARG A 267 6.50 2.46 -6.74
N PHE A 268 7.59 3.07 -6.29
CA PHE A 268 7.52 4.35 -5.59
C PHE A 268 6.93 5.44 -6.51
N PRO A 269 5.86 6.13 -6.08
CA PRO A 269 5.37 7.32 -6.74
C PRO A 269 6.44 8.42 -6.82
N LYS A 270 6.39 9.24 -7.87
CA LYS A 270 7.33 10.36 -8.07
C LYS A 270 7.06 11.52 -7.10
N ASN A 271 5.81 11.69 -6.65
CA ASN A 271 5.40 12.73 -5.69
C ASN A 271 4.17 12.29 -4.88
N VAL A 272 3.84 13.05 -3.83
CA VAL A 272 2.79 12.76 -2.84
C VAL A 272 1.37 12.72 -3.41
N ASN A 273 1.14 13.32 -4.58
CA ASN A 273 -0.21 13.44 -5.16
C ASN A 273 -0.55 12.30 -6.12
N GLN A 274 0.43 11.57 -6.67
CA GLN A 274 0.15 10.60 -7.73
C GLN A 274 -0.84 9.51 -7.31
N VAL A 275 -0.64 8.89 -6.15
CA VAL A 275 -1.56 7.85 -5.63
C VAL A 275 -2.93 8.44 -5.35
N LYS A 276 -2.97 9.62 -4.75
CA LYS A 276 -4.23 10.33 -4.46
C LYS A 276 -5.02 10.63 -5.74
N ASN A 277 -4.34 11.05 -6.81
CA ASN A 277 -4.96 11.35 -8.09
C ASN A 277 -5.55 10.08 -8.73
N VAL A 278 -4.81 8.96 -8.73
CA VAL A 278 -5.33 7.66 -9.18
C VAL A 278 -6.61 7.28 -8.44
N ILE A 279 -6.60 7.37 -7.10
CA ILE A 279 -7.76 7.05 -6.27
C ILE A 279 -8.92 8.00 -6.55
N THR A 280 -8.64 9.30 -6.65
CA THR A 280 -9.67 10.33 -6.88
C THR A 280 -10.36 10.10 -8.20
N GLU A 281 -9.62 9.84 -9.28
CA GLU A 281 -10.16 9.57 -10.60
C GLU A 281 -10.99 8.28 -10.65
N ILE A 282 -10.51 7.20 -10.01
CA ILE A 282 -11.28 5.96 -9.90
C ILE A 282 -12.58 6.22 -9.15
N LEU A 283 -12.53 6.80 -7.95
CA LEU A 283 -13.71 6.95 -7.10
C LEU A 283 -14.70 8.00 -7.62
N ALA A 284 -14.25 9.05 -8.31
CA ALA A 284 -15.14 10.06 -8.90
C ALA A 284 -15.98 9.51 -10.05
N ASN A 285 -15.47 8.49 -10.75
CA ASN A 285 -16.14 7.83 -11.88
C ASN A 285 -16.65 6.43 -11.51
N ASN A 286 -16.59 6.04 -10.24
CA ASN A 286 -17.06 4.74 -9.75
C ASN A 286 -18.47 4.77 -9.24
#